data_AF-A0A2H3AQ60-F1
#
_entry.id   AF-A0A2H3AQ60-F1
#
_cell.length_a   1.000
_cell.length_b   1.000
_cell.length_c   1.000
_cell.angle_alpha   90.00
_cell.angle_beta   90.00
_cell.angle_gamma   90.00
#
_symmetry.space_group_name_H-M   'P 1'
#
loop_
_entity.id
_entity.type
_entity.pdbx_description
1 polymer ?
#
loop_
_entity_poly.entity_id
_entity_poly.type
_entity_poly.pdbx_seq_one_letter_code
_entity_poly.pdbx_strand_id
1 'polypeptide(L)'
;MVEPSGCVDGLFNVCVHCENKLKDGRLPKYAIRNQLFRGALPAYFKDITWVEEMVCSIYRCTAHVSHLYGSPDPTQPRVFYGNTCAHDVNLVSTVNVLPRTPSDIKDMLSVIFVGPRQSIKSCLKTLFYFRKKKVWNLLRYLCKHNRLYHQIELSIEQMELYGQLDSVDDI
;
A
#
# COMPACT_ATOMS: atom_id res chain seq x y z
N MET A 1 -12.76 10.04 4.95
CA MET A 1 -13.31 8.67 4.95
C MET A 1 -14.81 8.84 5.08
N VAL A 2 -15.54 8.59 4.00
CA VAL A 2 -17.01 8.53 4.05
C VAL A 2 -17.30 7.18 4.69
N GLU A 3 -18.10 7.14 5.76
CA GLU A 3 -18.46 5.87 6.38
C GLU A 3 -19.03 4.89 5.34
N PRO A 4 -18.96 3.56 5.56
CA PRO A 4 -19.61 2.58 4.68
C PRO A 4 -21.10 2.89 4.43
N SER A 5 -21.73 3.67 5.31
CA SER A 5 -23.12 4.15 5.26
C SER A 5 -23.31 5.52 4.58
N GLY A 6 -22.27 6.11 3.99
CA GLY A 6 -22.25 7.54 3.68
C GLY A 6 -22.98 7.99 2.42
N CYS A 7 -23.64 7.07 1.70
CA CYS A 7 -24.71 7.39 0.74
C CYS A 7 -25.67 6.21 0.63
N VAL A 8 -26.91 6.37 1.08
CA VAL A 8 -28.00 5.38 0.95
C VAL A 8 -29.16 6.06 0.24
N ASP A 9 -29.59 5.54 -0.91
CA ASP A 9 -30.69 6.10 -1.72
C ASP A 9 -30.53 7.60 -2.06
N GLY A 10 -29.28 8.08 -2.21
CA GLY A 10 -28.96 9.48 -2.47
C GLY A 10 -28.91 10.38 -1.23
N LEU A 11 -29.15 9.84 -0.03
CA LEU A 11 -28.95 10.52 1.25
C LEU A 11 -27.51 10.33 1.74
N PHE A 12 -26.78 11.43 1.87
CA PHE A 12 -25.41 11.42 2.38
C PHE A 12 -25.39 11.51 3.91
N ASN A 13 -24.90 10.47 4.56
CA ASN A 13 -24.63 10.52 6.00
C ASN A 13 -23.27 11.18 6.24
N VAL A 14 -23.31 12.37 6.82
CA VAL A 14 -22.13 13.17 7.16
C VAL A 14 -21.99 13.19 8.68
N CYS A 15 -20.82 12.84 9.21
CA CYS A 15 -20.60 12.91 10.65
C CYS A 15 -20.68 14.37 11.14
N VAL A 16 -21.04 14.56 12.42
CA VAL A 16 -21.21 15.89 13.04
C VAL A 16 -19.99 16.79 12.84
N HIS A 17 -18.77 16.24 12.89
CA HIS A 17 -17.55 17.01 12.68
C HIS A 17 -17.44 17.58 11.25
N CYS A 18 -17.76 16.76 10.24
CA CYS A 18 -17.75 17.20 8.85
C CYS A 18 -18.90 18.17 8.56
N GLU A 19 -20.08 17.93 9.13
CA GLU A 19 -21.25 18.80 8.98
C GLU A 19 -20.98 20.20 9.55
N ASN A 20 -20.41 20.28 10.76
CA ASN A 20 -20.06 21.57 11.39
C ASN A 20 -19.07 22.37 10.53
N LYS A 21 -18.04 21.70 9.96
CA LYS A 21 -17.11 22.37 9.03
C LYS A 21 -17.84 22.91 7.79
N LEU A 22 -18.75 22.13 7.23
CA LEU A 22 -19.52 22.55 6.05
C LEU A 22 -20.45 23.73 6.37
N LYS A 23 -21.10 23.75 7.54
CA LYS A 23 -21.91 24.88 8.01
C LYS A 23 -21.08 26.16 8.17
N ASP A 24 -19.83 26.03 8.62
CA ASP A 24 -18.86 27.14 8.69
C ASP A 24 -18.31 27.57 7.31
N GLY A 25 -18.80 26.99 6.20
CA GLY A 25 -18.28 27.24 4.86
C GLY A 25 -16.87 26.69 4.61
N ARG A 26 -16.39 25.77 5.45
CA ARG A 26 -15.05 25.16 5.38
C ARG A 26 -15.13 23.72 4.87
N LEU A 27 -14.17 23.32 4.05
CA LEU A 27 -14.06 21.91 3.64
C LEU A 27 -13.53 21.06 4.80
N PRO A 28 -14.17 19.92 5.12
CA PRO A 28 -13.62 18.96 6.06
C PRO A 28 -12.22 18.52 5.64
N LYS A 29 -11.29 18.36 6.59
CA LYS A 29 -9.87 18.04 6.33
C LYS A 29 -9.70 16.87 5.35
N TYR A 30 -10.52 15.83 5.51
CA TYR A 30 -10.44 14.60 4.71
C TYR A 30 -11.48 14.52 3.58
N ALA A 31 -12.00 15.66 3.13
CA ALA A 31 -12.89 15.70 1.98
C ALA A 31 -12.15 15.27 0.71
N ILE A 32 -12.80 14.46 -0.13
CA ILE A 32 -12.28 14.00 -1.43
C ILE A 32 -11.80 15.19 -2.29
N ARG A 33 -12.52 16.31 -2.22
CA ARG A 33 -12.21 17.60 -2.88
C ARG A 33 -10.85 18.20 -2.48
N ASN A 34 -10.29 17.85 -1.33
CA ASN A 34 -8.98 18.34 -0.85
C ASN A 34 -7.80 17.63 -1.53
N GLN A 35 -7.91 17.33 -2.83
CA GLN A 35 -6.92 16.58 -3.60
C GLN A 35 -6.61 15.19 -3.01
N LEU A 36 -7.58 14.62 -2.29
CA LEU A 36 -7.49 13.28 -1.70
C LEU A 36 -8.02 12.19 -2.65
N PHE A 37 -8.75 12.57 -3.70
CA PHE A 37 -8.98 11.68 -4.83
C PHE A 37 -7.78 11.67 -5.77
N ARG A 38 -7.21 10.51 -6.02
CA ARG A 38 -6.07 10.33 -6.93
C ARG A 38 -6.46 9.72 -8.27
N GLY A 39 -7.76 9.56 -8.54
CA GLY A 39 -8.28 8.93 -9.75
C GLY A 39 -8.46 7.42 -9.61
N ALA A 40 -8.86 6.78 -10.72
CA ALA A 40 -8.94 5.33 -10.82
C ALA A 40 -7.67 4.79 -11.51
N LEU A 41 -7.13 3.70 -10.97
CA LEU A 41 -6.05 2.96 -11.62
C LEU A 41 -6.61 2.09 -12.76
N PRO A 42 -5.90 1.99 -13.90
CA PRO A 42 -6.22 1.04 -14.96
C PRO A 42 -6.40 -0.39 -14.45
N ALA A 43 -7.25 -1.17 -15.13
CA ALA A 43 -7.56 -2.55 -14.71
C ALA A 43 -6.33 -3.45 -14.52
N TYR A 44 -5.29 -3.24 -15.32
CA TYR A 44 -4.02 -3.96 -15.25
C TYR A 44 -3.24 -3.76 -13.92
N PHE A 45 -3.58 -2.71 -13.17
CA PHE A 45 -2.96 -2.40 -11.87
C PHE A 45 -3.85 -2.77 -10.67
N LYS A 46 -5.00 -3.42 -10.88
CA LYS A 46 -5.92 -3.78 -9.79
C LYS A 46 -5.35 -4.80 -8.81
N ASP A 47 -4.45 -5.65 -9.27
CA ASP A 47 -3.79 -6.71 -8.51
C ASP A 47 -2.39 -6.30 -8.02
N ILE A 48 -2.08 -4.99 -7.96
CA ILE A 48 -0.83 -4.53 -7.35
C ILE A 48 -0.80 -4.94 -5.89
N THR A 49 0.33 -5.49 -5.44
CA THR A 49 0.51 -5.87 -4.04
C THR A 49 0.82 -4.64 -3.21
N TRP A 50 0.46 -4.66 -1.93
CA TRP A 50 0.77 -3.54 -1.03
C TRP A 50 2.30 -3.28 -0.91
N VAL A 51 3.16 -4.31 -1.08
CA VAL A 51 4.62 -4.14 -1.19
C VAL A 51 4.99 -3.35 -2.45
N GLU A 52 4.40 -3.67 -3.60
CA GLU A 52 4.63 -2.92 -4.84
C GLU A 52 4.17 -1.46 -4.71
N GLU A 53 3.09 -1.19 -3.97
CA GLU A 53 2.65 0.17 -3.64
C GLU A 53 3.67 0.89 -2.75
N MET A 54 4.21 0.23 -1.71
CA MET A 54 5.26 0.81 -0.86
C MET A 54 6.49 1.20 -1.65
N VAL A 55 6.91 0.35 -2.59
CA VAL A 55 8.06 0.63 -3.47
C VAL A 55 7.82 1.86 -4.34
N CYS A 56 6.57 2.14 -4.72
CA CYS A 56 6.19 3.32 -5.51
C CYS A 56 5.80 4.54 -4.66
N SER A 57 5.90 4.48 -3.33
CA SER A 57 5.33 5.52 -2.46
C SER A 57 6.27 6.74 -2.31
N ILE A 58 5.76 7.94 -2.63
CA ILE A 58 6.48 9.21 -2.36
C ILE A 58 6.48 9.51 -0.86
N TYR A 59 5.34 9.30 -0.21
CA TYR A 59 5.13 9.48 1.21
C TYR A 59 4.81 8.12 1.83
N ARG A 60 5.40 7.85 3.00
CA ARG A 60 5.30 6.55 3.66
C ARG A 60 5.05 6.68 5.16
N CYS A 61 4.35 5.70 5.74
CA CYS A 61 4.36 5.44 7.17
C CYS A 61 5.66 4.70 7.55
N THR A 62 6.05 4.75 8.81
CA THR A 62 7.44 4.44 9.19
C THR A 62 7.69 2.96 9.43
N ALA A 63 6.70 2.23 9.96
CA ALA A 63 6.81 0.81 10.24
C ALA A 63 5.46 0.11 10.02
N HIS A 64 5.51 -1.04 9.35
CA HIS A 64 4.42 -1.98 9.18
C HIS A 64 4.77 -3.27 9.88
N VAL A 65 4.07 -3.55 10.98
CA VAL A 65 4.18 -4.81 11.70
C VAL A 65 2.97 -5.66 11.34
N SER A 66 3.21 -6.73 10.59
CA SER A 66 2.16 -7.66 10.17
C SER A 66 2.28 -8.95 10.96
N HIS A 67 1.30 -9.20 11.83
CA HIS A 67 1.16 -10.48 12.53
C HIS A 67 0.34 -11.41 11.65
N LEU A 68 0.89 -12.55 11.26
CA LEU A 68 0.19 -13.56 10.46
C LEU A 68 0.03 -14.83 11.29
N TYR A 69 -1.22 -15.22 11.48
CA TYR A 69 -1.59 -16.44 12.20
C TYR A 69 -1.97 -17.52 11.18
N GLY A 70 -1.34 -18.69 11.27
CA GLY A 70 -1.71 -19.86 10.48
C GLY A 70 -2.81 -20.65 11.17
N SER A 71 -3.94 -20.91 10.49
CA SER A 71 -4.95 -21.84 11.01
C SER A 71 -4.59 -23.28 10.61
N PRO A 72 -4.58 -24.25 11.55
CA PRO A 72 -4.37 -25.66 11.24
C PRO A 72 -5.63 -26.33 10.65
N ASP A 73 -6.77 -25.64 10.66
CA ASP A 73 -8.06 -26.17 10.20
C ASP A 73 -8.29 -25.86 8.70
N PRO A 74 -8.28 -26.88 7.82
CA PRO A 74 -8.43 -26.71 6.37
C PRO A 74 -9.85 -26.28 5.96
N THR A 75 -10.83 -26.30 6.88
CA THR A 75 -12.20 -25.87 6.59
C THR A 75 -12.40 -24.36 6.74
N GLN A 76 -11.44 -23.65 7.32
CA GLN A 76 -11.50 -22.19 7.42
C GLN A 76 -11.06 -21.53 6.11
N PRO A 77 -11.90 -20.66 5.50
CA PRO A 77 -11.59 -20.01 4.24
C PRO A 77 -10.42 -19.00 4.32
N ARG A 78 -9.94 -18.69 5.53
CA ARG A 78 -8.80 -17.81 5.79
C ARG A 78 -7.66 -18.62 6.42
N VAL A 79 -6.90 -19.32 5.57
CA VAL A 79 -5.69 -20.08 5.96
C VAL A 79 -4.71 -19.19 6.74
N PHE A 80 -4.72 -17.88 6.49
CA PHE A 80 -4.02 -16.86 7.24
C PHE A 80 -4.91 -15.67 7.58
N TYR A 81 -4.81 -15.20 8.81
CA TYR A 81 -5.41 -13.94 9.27
C TYR A 81 -4.39 -13.12 10.05
N GLY A 82 -4.58 -11.81 10.16
CA GLY A 82 -3.56 -10.95 10.72
C GLY A 82 -3.95 -9.51 10.96
N ASN A 83 -3.12 -8.82 11.72
CA ASN A 83 -3.27 -7.42 12.07
C ASN A 83 -2.06 -6.66 11.52
N THR A 84 -2.27 -5.46 10.99
CA THR A 84 -1.19 -4.55 10.60
C THR A 84 -1.25 -3.28 11.42
N CYS A 85 -0.19 -3.01 12.18
CA CYS A 85 -0.01 -1.73 12.89
C CYS A 85 0.88 -0.82 12.06
N ALA A 86 0.47 0.44 11.89
CA ALA A 86 1.25 1.48 11.24
C ALA A 86 1.55 2.60 12.25
N HIS A 87 2.84 2.92 12.44
CA HIS A 87 3.28 3.98 13.35
C HIS A 87 3.75 5.20 12.56
N ASP A 88 3.41 6.39 13.07
CA ASP A 88 3.90 7.67 12.56
C ASP A 88 5.16 8.05 13.34
N VAL A 89 6.27 8.25 12.64
CA VAL A 89 7.50 8.82 13.17
C VAL A 89 7.78 10.04 12.30
N ASN A 90 8.08 11.15 12.95
CA ASN A 90 8.11 12.51 12.41
C ASN A 90 9.29 12.78 11.44
N LEU A 91 9.50 11.87 10.48
CA LEU A 91 10.46 11.94 9.39
C LEU A 91 9.72 11.62 8.09
N VAL A 92 9.10 12.63 7.50
CA VAL A 92 8.53 12.52 6.14
C VAL A 92 9.71 12.36 5.17
N SER A 93 10.11 11.11 4.92
CA SER A 93 11.09 10.75 3.89
C SER A 93 10.42 10.92 2.51
N THR A 94 10.40 12.16 2.04
CA THR A 94 10.06 12.49 0.66
C THR A 94 11.20 12.00 -0.21
N VAL A 95 10.87 11.13 -1.17
CA VAL A 95 11.87 10.59 -2.09
C VAL A 95 11.79 11.31 -3.42
N ASN A 96 12.94 11.61 -4.02
CA ASN A 96 13.04 12.22 -5.35
C ASN A 96 13.34 11.18 -6.44
N VAL A 97 13.73 9.95 -6.05
CA VAL A 97 14.09 8.85 -6.94
C VAL A 97 13.25 7.62 -6.58
N LEU A 98 12.65 6.96 -7.57
CA LEU A 98 11.89 5.72 -7.43
C LEU A 98 12.32 4.67 -8.46
N PRO A 99 12.12 3.36 -8.23
CA PRO A 99 11.54 2.72 -7.03
C PRO A 99 12.38 2.91 -5.78
N ARG A 100 11.79 2.86 -4.58
CA ARG A 100 12.59 2.81 -3.34
C ARG A 100 13.55 1.62 -3.37
N THR A 101 14.63 1.69 -2.61
CA THR A 101 15.59 0.58 -2.56
C THR A 101 15.06 -0.57 -1.70
N PRO A 102 15.54 -1.82 -1.89
CA PRO A 102 15.19 -2.93 -1.00
C PRO A 102 15.52 -2.63 0.47
N SER A 103 16.62 -1.92 0.74
CA SER A 103 17.01 -1.50 2.09
C SER A 103 15.96 -0.58 2.71
N ASP A 104 15.45 0.39 1.95
CA ASP A 104 14.37 1.27 2.42
C ASP A 104 13.16 0.44 2.86
N ILE A 105 12.75 -0.54 2.05
CA ILE A 105 11.58 -1.39 2.33
C ILE A 105 11.83 -2.32 3.52
N LYS A 106 13.03 -2.92 3.61
CA LYS A 106 13.41 -3.86 4.67
C LYS A 106 13.30 -3.23 6.06
N ASP A 107 13.73 -1.99 6.20
CA ASP A 107 13.71 -1.29 7.49
C ASP A 107 12.28 -0.97 7.98
N MET A 108 11.30 -1.02 7.08
CA MET A 108 9.90 -0.71 7.38
C MET A 108 9.03 -1.92 7.62
N LEU A 109 9.44 -3.10 7.14
CA LEU A 109 8.58 -4.26 7.10
C LEU A 109 9.06 -5.34 8.07
N SER A 110 8.25 -5.59 9.09
CA SER A 110 8.41 -6.76 9.96
C SER A 110 7.22 -7.70 9.78
N VAL A 111 7.51 -8.94 9.38
CA VAL A 111 6.52 -10.01 9.27
C VAL A 111 6.75 -11.00 10.39
N ILE A 112 5.79 -11.08 11.31
CA ILE A 112 5.83 -12.00 12.44
C ILE A 112 4.86 -13.13 12.14
N PHE A 113 5.39 -14.34 12.00
CA PHE A 113 4.59 -15.53 11.77
C PHE A 113 4.33 -16.27 13.08
N VAL A 114 3.07 -16.61 13.33
CA VAL A 114 2.63 -17.35 14.51
C VAL A 114 1.88 -18.59 14.05
N GLY A 115 2.54 -19.77 14.07
CA GLY A 115 1.94 -21.05 13.68
C GLY A 115 2.93 -22.11 13.18
N PRO A 116 2.45 -23.27 12.70
CA PRO A 116 3.28 -24.35 12.16
C PRO A 116 4.03 -23.89 10.90
N ARG A 117 5.33 -24.22 10.80
CA ARG A 117 6.30 -23.68 9.82
C ARG A 117 5.96 -23.94 8.34
N GLN A 118 5.08 -24.90 8.04
CA GLN A 118 4.89 -25.47 6.70
C GLN A 118 4.19 -24.56 5.68
N SER A 119 3.61 -23.44 6.09
CA SER A 119 2.77 -22.60 5.21
C SER A 119 3.31 -21.16 5.00
N ILE A 120 4.50 -20.85 5.53
CA ILE A 120 5.10 -19.51 5.44
C ILE A 120 5.40 -19.11 3.98
N LYS A 121 6.00 -20.01 3.19
CA LYS A 121 6.41 -19.71 1.82
C LYS A 121 5.22 -19.36 0.91
N SER A 122 4.09 -20.06 1.04
CA SER A 122 2.90 -19.77 0.24
C SER A 122 2.26 -18.43 0.63
N CYS A 123 2.22 -18.12 1.92
CA CYS A 123 1.73 -16.83 2.41
C CYS A 123 2.58 -15.65 1.93
N LEU A 124 3.91 -15.78 2.00
CA LEU A 124 4.83 -14.75 1.55
C LEU A 124 4.69 -14.47 0.05
N LYS A 125 4.45 -15.50 -0.77
CA LYS A 125 4.19 -15.36 -2.21
C LYS A 125 2.92 -14.58 -2.52
N THR A 126 1.87 -14.69 -1.72
CA THR A 126 0.60 -13.99 -2.00
C THR A 126 0.61 -12.55 -1.51
N LEU A 127 1.27 -12.29 -0.37
CA LEU A 127 1.19 -10.98 0.28
C LEU A 127 2.43 -10.11 0.09
N PHE A 128 3.62 -10.69 -0.08
CA PHE A 128 4.90 -9.97 -0.03
C PHE A 128 5.72 -10.10 -1.32
N TYR A 129 5.06 -10.44 -2.42
CA TYR A 129 5.71 -10.63 -3.71
C TYR A 129 5.85 -9.33 -4.50
N PHE A 130 6.95 -9.23 -5.26
CA PHE A 130 7.38 -8.05 -6.00
C PHE A 130 7.59 -8.36 -7.49
N ARG A 131 6.88 -7.67 -8.39
CA ARG A 131 7.03 -7.82 -9.84
C ARG A 131 7.69 -6.59 -10.47
N LYS A 132 8.99 -6.68 -10.77
CA LYS A 132 9.80 -5.61 -11.42
C LYS A 132 9.06 -4.91 -12.57
N LYS A 133 8.59 -5.69 -13.56
CA LYS A 133 7.90 -5.17 -14.75
C LYS A 133 6.63 -4.40 -14.40
N LYS A 134 5.87 -4.87 -13.41
CA LYS A 134 4.60 -4.25 -13.02
C LYS A 134 4.84 -2.93 -12.30
N VAL A 135 5.81 -2.92 -11.38
CA VAL A 135 6.24 -1.71 -10.64
C VAL A 135 6.78 -0.67 -11.60
N TRP A 136 7.64 -1.06 -12.55
CA TRP A 136 8.15 -0.14 -13.57
C TRP A 136 7.03 0.49 -14.40
N ASN A 137 6.08 -0.32 -14.85
CA ASN A 137 4.92 0.17 -15.60
C ASN A 137 4.04 1.09 -14.76
N LEU A 138 3.84 0.77 -13.48
CA LEU A 138 3.10 1.62 -12.55
C LEU A 138 3.80 2.98 -12.39
N LEU A 139 5.11 3.00 -12.13
CA LEU A 139 5.88 4.24 -11.97
C LEU A 139 5.79 5.14 -13.21
N ARG A 140 5.97 4.57 -14.41
CA ARG A 140 5.81 5.33 -15.67
C ARG A 140 4.40 5.88 -15.83
N TYR A 141 3.39 5.09 -15.48
CA TYR A 141 1.99 5.54 -15.48
C TYR A 141 1.78 6.70 -14.51
N LEU A 142 2.30 6.58 -13.28
CA LEU A 142 2.19 7.61 -12.25
C LEU A 142 2.89 8.90 -12.65
N CYS A 143 4.11 8.86 -13.19
CA CYS A 143 4.81 10.06 -13.68
C CYS A 143 4.04 10.79 -14.78
N LYS A 144 3.31 10.05 -15.63
CA LYS A 144 2.51 10.61 -16.72
C LYS A 144 1.18 11.19 -16.26
N HIS A 145 0.52 10.56 -15.28
CA HIS A 145 -0.88 10.85 -14.94
C HIS A 145 -1.09 11.48 -13.55
N ASN A 146 -0.08 11.43 -12.67
CA ASN A 146 -0.17 11.95 -11.32
C ASN A 146 0.85 13.08 -11.11
N ARG A 147 0.35 14.28 -10.85
CA ARG A 147 1.18 15.48 -10.64
C ARG A 147 2.23 15.32 -9.55
N LEU A 148 1.96 14.51 -8.53
CA LEU A 148 2.94 14.26 -7.46
C LEU A 148 4.20 13.53 -7.95
N TYR A 149 4.06 12.73 -9.01
CA TYR A 149 5.14 11.90 -9.54
C TYR A 149 5.89 12.56 -10.71
N HIS A 150 5.46 13.76 -11.12
CA HIS A 150 5.98 14.40 -12.33
C HIS A 150 7.47 14.76 -12.25
N GLN A 151 7.95 15.07 -11.04
CA GLN A 151 9.35 15.44 -10.77
C GLN A 151 10.17 14.27 -10.21
N ILE A 152 9.59 13.08 -10.12
CA ILE A 152 10.29 11.92 -9.60
C ILE A 152 11.18 11.33 -10.69
N GLU A 153 12.44 11.14 -10.37
CA GLU A 153 13.40 10.43 -11.20
C GLU A 153 13.17 8.92 -11.10
N LEU A 154 13.19 8.22 -12.24
CA LEU A 154 13.05 6.77 -12.28
C LEU A 154 14.42 6.11 -12.44
N SER A 155 14.85 5.35 -11.45
CA SER A 155 16.15 4.67 -11.45
C SER A 155 15.99 3.19 -11.80
N ILE A 156 16.59 2.81 -12.94
CA ILE A 156 16.73 1.39 -13.30
C ILE A 156 17.69 0.71 -12.33
N GLU A 157 18.74 1.41 -11.87
CA GLU A 157 19.70 0.88 -10.91
C GLU A 157 19.03 0.43 -9.61
N GLN A 158 18.12 1.26 -9.07
CA GLN A 158 17.33 0.89 -7.89
C GLN A 158 16.40 -0.30 -8.15
N MET A 159 15.86 -0.41 -9.38
CA MET A 159 15.04 -1.56 -9.78
C MET A 159 15.86 -2.85 -9.81
N GLU A 160 17.12 -2.79 -10.22
CA GLU A 160 18.01 -3.96 -10.29
C GLU A 160 18.53 -4.43 -8.93
N LEU A 161 18.48 -3.58 -7.89
CA LEU A 161 18.77 -4.01 -6.53
C LEU A 161 17.78 -5.07 -6.03
N TYR A 162 16.56 -5.09 -6.56
CA TYR A 162 15.64 -6.19 -6.29
C TYR A 162 16.11 -7.44 -7.00
N GLY A 163 16.26 -8.55 -6.28
CA GLY A 163 16.58 -9.84 -6.90
C GLY A 163 15.55 -10.19 -7.98
N GLN A 164 16.01 -10.85 -9.04
CA GLN A 164 15.11 -11.63 -9.89
C GLN A 164 14.66 -12.84 -9.06
N LEU A 165 13.43 -12.82 -8.56
CA LEU A 165 12.81 -14.04 -8.04
C LEU A 165 12.44 -14.90 -9.26
N ASP A 166 13.45 -15.53 -9.86
CA ASP A 166 13.30 -16.41 -11.03
C ASP A 166 12.82 -17.81 -10.64
N SER A 167 12.88 -18.16 -9.34
CA SER A 167 12.43 -19.47 -8.87
C SER A 167 11.89 -19.46 -7.44
N VAL A 168 11.18 -20.54 -7.12
CA VAL A 168 10.44 -20.78 -5.87
C VAL A 168 11.35 -21.16 -4.69
N ASP A 169 12.62 -21.46 -4.95
CA ASP A 169 13.50 -22.12 -4.00
C ASP A 169 14.38 -21.15 -3.19
N ASP A 170 14.38 -19.86 -3.52
CA ASP A 170 15.23 -18.82 -2.90
C ASP A 170 14.60 -18.14 -1.65
N ILE A 171 13.53 -18.72 -1.09
CA ILE A 171 12.90 -18.27 0.19
C ILE A 171 13.00 -19.38 1.23
#